data_AF-A0A7C1IH20-F1
#
_entry.id   AF-A0A7C1IH20-F1
#
_cell.length_a   1.000
_cell.length_b   1.000
_cell.length_c   1.000
_cell.angle_alpha   90.00
_cell.angle_beta   90.00
_cell.angle_gamma   90.00
#
_symmetry.space_group_name_H-M   'P 1'
#
loop_
_entity.id
_entity.type
_entity.pdbx_description
1 polymer ?
#
loop_
_entity_poly.entity_id
_entity_poly.type
_entity_poly.pdbx_seq_one_letter_code
_entity_poly.pdbx_strand_id
1 'polypeptide(L)'
;MKASAYILVVLLPVSTGITAQEGNIDHYFMLNPGEIQSAGSEYQEYDVTLKWQNLDALTGSMINCNAVKATYMTGLENDYAGWKNVSLARIDDFQQQEFKGTELPSFDGFSYRAMDTAFLSEGFYGNIPAEQRDLARWLVSDAVQMQGLADYVFDSLTYNDEFLPVLLEDNDIRFENWVKFSSRYQKLIWSGIGRHHDEICAIVKFES
;
A
#
# COMPACT_ATOMS: atom_id res chain seq x y z
N MET A 1 11.84 69.50 -43.04
CA MET A 1 11.12 68.86 -41.92
C MET A 1 11.21 67.36 -42.14
N LYS A 2 11.93 66.64 -41.26
CA LYS A 2 12.27 65.22 -41.41
C LYS A 2 11.14 64.38 -40.81
N ALA A 3 10.56 63.48 -41.61
CA ALA A 3 9.54 62.54 -41.17
C ALA A 3 10.21 61.33 -40.48
N SER A 4 9.88 61.18 -39.20
CA SER A 4 9.58 59.95 -38.47
C SER A 4 10.41 58.69 -38.77
N ALA A 5 11.33 58.40 -37.86
CA ALA A 5 11.82 57.05 -37.60
C ALA A 5 11.54 56.73 -36.12
N TYR A 6 10.57 55.86 -35.84
CA TYR A 6 10.52 55.03 -34.64
C TYR A 6 9.61 53.83 -34.93
N ILE A 7 10.21 52.76 -35.45
CA ILE A 7 9.64 51.41 -35.39
C ILE A 7 9.85 50.96 -33.94
N LEU A 8 8.77 50.92 -33.15
CA LEU A 8 8.78 50.27 -31.85
C LEU A 8 8.70 48.76 -32.10
N VAL A 9 9.84 48.10 -31.94
CA VAL A 9 9.93 46.63 -31.92
C VAL A 9 9.21 46.14 -30.67
N VAL A 10 7.99 45.65 -30.82
CA VAL A 10 7.32 44.84 -29.80
C VAL A 10 7.77 43.39 -30.04
N LEU A 11 8.87 43.00 -29.40
CA LEU A 11 9.29 41.61 -29.28
C LEU A 11 9.05 41.15 -27.84
N LEU A 12 8.22 40.11 -27.74
CA LEU A 12 8.05 39.13 -26.65
C LEU A 12 7.13 39.54 -25.49
N PRO A 13 6.18 38.65 -25.15
CA PRO A 13 6.55 37.44 -24.42
C PRO A 13 6.03 36.16 -25.09
N VAL A 14 6.90 35.45 -25.80
CA VAL A 14 6.65 34.03 -26.18
C VAL A 14 7.36 33.08 -25.19
N SER A 15 8.13 33.59 -24.23
CA SER A 15 8.91 32.77 -23.30
C SER A 15 8.16 32.35 -22.03
N THR A 16 6.94 32.83 -21.77
CA THR A 16 6.17 32.41 -20.58
C THR A 16 5.31 31.17 -20.81
N GLY A 17 5.09 30.76 -22.07
CA GLY A 17 4.31 29.56 -22.39
C GLY A 17 5.09 28.26 -22.28
N ILE A 18 6.43 28.31 -22.37
CA ILE A 18 7.28 27.10 -22.41
C ILE A 18 7.54 26.59 -20.98
N THR A 19 7.70 27.47 -20.00
CA THR A 19 7.84 27.10 -18.57
C THR A 19 6.53 26.67 -17.90
N ALA A 20 5.38 26.91 -18.53
CA ALA A 20 4.09 26.42 -18.02
C ALA A 20 3.84 24.94 -18.41
N GLN A 21 4.53 24.41 -19.42
CA GLN A 21 4.41 23.01 -19.84
C GLN A 21 5.24 22.05 -18.99
N GLU A 22 6.30 22.50 -18.33
CA GLU A 22 7.12 21.67 -17.42
C GLU A 22 6.37 21.31 -16.12
N GLY A 23 5.22 21.94 -15.84
CA GLY A 23 4.40 21.68 -14.65
C GLY A 23 3.09 20.95 -14.91
N ASN A 24 2.79 20.50 -16.14
CA ASN A 24 1.51 19.88 -16.41
C ASN A 24 1.47 18.43 -15.92
N ILE A 25 0.75 18.17 -14.83
CA ILE A 25 0.59 16.83 -14.25
C ILE A 25 0.01 15.80 -15.25
N ASP A 26 -0.65 16.25 -16.32
CA ASP A 26 -1.27 15.40 -17.34
C ASP A 26 -0.30 14.38 -17.95
N HIS A 27 0.98 14.74 -18.10
CA HIS A 27 1.96 13.81 -18.68
C HIS A 27 2.18 12.58 -17.80
N TYR A 28 2.05 12.70 -16.48
CA TYR A 28 2.25 11.57 -15.57
C TYR A 28 1.11 10.55 -15.66
N PHE A 29 -0.12 10.96 -16.01
CA PHE A 29 -1.22 10.03 -16.27
C PHE A 29 -1.09 9.26 -17.59
N MET A 30 -0.19 9.73 -18.46
CA MET A 30 0.13 9.07 -19.73
C MET A 30 1.38 8.19 -19.66
N LEU A 31 2.08 8.17 -18.52
CA LEU A 31 3.25 7.33 -18.33
C LEU A 31 2.83 5.88 -18.27
N ASN A 32 3.61 5.03 -18.94
CA ASN A 32 3.57 3.61 -18.67
C ASN A 32 4.34 3.36 -17.36
N PRO A 33 3.73 2.78 -16.32
CA PRO A 33 4.40 2.58 -15.04
C PRO A 33 5.73 1.81 -15.15
N GLY A 34 5.87 0.92 -16.14
CA GLY A 34 7.12 0.18 -16.41
C GLY A 34 8.28 1.02 -16.97
N GLU A 35 8.03 2.27 -17.34
CA GLU A 35 9.05 3.25 -17.75
C GLU A 35 9.61 4.05 -16.56
N ILE A 36 8.99 3.91 -15.38
CA ILE A 36 9.40 4.59 -14.16
C ILE A 36 10.52 3.80 -13.50
N GLN A 37 11.72 4.39 -13.40
CA GLN A 37 12.78 3.82 -12.59
C GLN A 37 12.43 4.01 -11.10
N SER A 38 12.33 2.90 -10.37
CA SER A 38 12.21 2.94 -8.91
C SER A 38 13.40 3.71 -8.33
N ALA A 39 13.13 4.70 -7.47
CA ALA A 39 14.15 5.52 -6.80
C ALA A 39 15.00 4.72 -5.79
N GLY A 40 14.74 3.42 -5.62
CA GLY A 40 15.31 2.58 -4.58
C GLY A 40 14.37 2.44 -3.39
N SER A 41 14.74 1.60 -2.43
CA SER A 41 13.94 1.41 -1.21
C SER A 41 14.13 2.60 -0.27
N GLU A 42 13.25 3.59 -0.35
CA GLU A 42 13.18 4.64 0.65
C GLU A 42 12.47 4.16 1.92
N TYR A 43 12.88 4.73 3.06
CA TYR A 43 12.16 4.50 4.31
C TYR A 43 10.76 5.10 4.24
N GLN A 44 9.75 4.27 4.48
CA GLN A 44 8.34 4.69 4.47
C GLN A 44 7.59 4.11 5.66
N GLU A 45 6.63 4.89 6.16
CA GLU A 45 5.70 4.49 7.23
C GLU A 45 4.26 4.55 6.73
N TYR A 46 3.47 3.53 7.08
CA TYR A 46 2.06 3.42 6.72
C TYR A 46 1.21 3.21 7.97
N ASP A 47 0.15 4.01 8.11
CA ASP A 47 -0.90 3.76 9.09
C ASP A 47 -1.78 2.63 8.60
N VAL A 48 -1.74 1.50 9.32
CA VAL A 48 -2.48 0.28 8.97
C VAL A 48 -3.66 0.11 9.90
N THR A 49 -4.83 -0.12 9.31
CA THR A 49 -6.01 -0.61 10.00
C THR A 49 -6.41 -1.97 9.42
N LEU A 50 -6.24 -3.02 10.22
CA LEU A 50 -6.69 -4.37 9.87
C LEU A 50 -7.97 -4.68 10.64
N LYS A 51 -9.00 -5.20 9.97
CA LYS A 51 -10.24 -5.66 10.60
C LYS A 51 -10.58 -7.05 10.13
N TRP A 52 -11.08 -7.88 11.05
CA TRP A 52 -11.57 -9.20 10.69
C TRP A 52 -12.80 -9.57 11.52
N GLN A 53 -13.59 -10.48 10.97
CA GLN A 53 -14.76 -11.07 11.62
C GLN A 53 -14.62 -12.58 11.67
N ASN A 54 -14.88 -13.14 12.84
CA ASN A 54 -15.02 -14.57 13.00
C ASN A 54 -16.50 -14.92 12.89
N LEU A 55 -16.83 -15.80 11.95
CA LEU A 55 -18.20 -16.23 11.68
C LEU A 55 -18.40 -17.68 12.14
N ASP A 56 -19.60 -17.99 12.61
CA ASP A 56 -20.01 -19.37 12.84
C ASP A 56 -20.19 -20.10 11.50
N ALA A 57 -19.52 -21.23 11.34
CA ALA A 57 -19.43 -21.93 10.05
C ALA A 57 -20.77 -22.52 9.58
N LEU A 58 -21.74 -22.74 10.47
CA LEU A 58 -23.03 -23.34 10.14
C LEU A 58 -24.10 -22.29 9.84
N THR A 59 -24.08 -21.20 10.60
CA THR A 59 -25.12 -20.16 10.57
C THR A 59 -24.68 -18.91 9.83
N GLY A 60 -23.37 -18.71 9.62
CA GLY A 60 -22.80 -17.47 9.11
C GLY A 60 -22.89 -16.29 10.09
N SER A 61 -23.36 -16.53 11.32
CA SER A 61 -23.53 -15.46 12.31
C SER A 61 -22.18 -14.97 12.84
N MET A 62 -22.05 -13.67 13.03
CA MET A 62 -20.83 -13.08 13.61
C MET A 62 -20.64 -13.52 15.07
N ILE A 63 -19.50 -14.13 15.38
CA ILE A 63 -19.08 -14.49 16.73
C ILE A 63 -18.39 -13.29 17.39
N ASN A 64 -17.47 -12.66 16.66
CA ASN A 64 -16.78 -11.44 17.07
C ASN A 64 -16.22 -10.69 15.86
N CYS A 65 -15.91 -9.42 16.08
CA CYS A 65 -15.19 -8.57 15.17
C CYS A 65 -14.05 -7.88 15.92
N ASN A 66 -12.88 -7.83 15.31
CA ASN A 66 -11.70 -7.20 15.90
C ASN A 66 -11.09 -6.22 14.90
N ALA A 67 -10.38 -5.25 15.45
CA ALA A 67 -9.67 -4.24 14.70
C ALA A 67 -8.30 -4.00 15.31
N VAL A 68 -7.31 -3.81 14.44
CA VAL A 68 -5.95 -3.47 14.80
C VAL A 68 -5.60 -2.12 14.19
N LYS A 69 -4.92 -1.28 14.98
CA LYS A 69 -4.16 -0.13 14.47
C LYS A 69 -2.68 -0.46 14.62
N ALA A 70 -1.90 -0.16 13.60
CA ALA A 70 -0.45 -0.37 13.62
C ALA A 70 0.24 0.63 12.69
N THR A 71 1.54 0.83 12.89
CA THR A 71 2.40 1.47 11.90
C THR A 71 3.26 0.40 11.24
N TYR A 72 3.15 0.27 9.92
CA TYR A 72 4.02 -0.57 9.11
C TYR A 72 5.19 0.24 8.56
N MET A 73 6.39 -0.31 8.63
CA MET A 73 7.63 0.33 8.19
C MET A 73 8.26 -0.51 7.07
N THR A 74 8.66 0.11 5.97
CA THR A 74 9.37 -0.53 4.85
C THR A 74 10.60 0.29 4.46
N GLY A 75 11.49 -0.29 3.65
CA GLY A 75 12.76 0.35 3.27
C GLY A 75 13.76 0.40 4.42
N LEU A 76 13.69 -0.55 5.35
CA LEU A 76 14.73 -0.72 6.37
C LEU A 76 15.98 -1.37 5.74
N GLU A 77 17.09 -1.28 6.46
CA GLU A 77 18.37 -1.85 6.02
C GLU A 77 18.25 -3.33 5.65
N ASN A 78 18.86 -3.73 4.53
CA ASN A 78 18.84 -5.10 4.00
C ASN A 78 17.45 -5.63 3.58
N ASP A 79 16.57 -4.77 3.07
CA ASP A 79 15.21 -5.11 2.60
C ASP A 79 14.29 -5.61 3.73
N TYR A 80 14.50 -5.08 4.93
CA TYR A 80 13.64 -5.37 6.07
C TYR A 80 12.39 -4.50 6.04
N ALA A 81 11.33 -5.05 6.58
CA ALA A 81 10.12 -4.35 6.98
C ALA A 81 9.83 -4.66 8.44
N GLY A 82 8.97 -3.87 9.08
CA GLY A 82 8.66 -4.07 10.49
C GLY A 82 7.39 -3.37 10.94
N TRP A 83 7.04 -3.63 12.19
CA TRP A 83 5.82 -3.12 12.83
C TRP A 83 6.15 -2.35 14.11
N LYS A 84 5.33 -1.37 14.44
CA LYS A 84 5.35 -0.64 15.72
C LYS A 84 3.96 -0.10 16.06
N ASN A 85 3.75 0.31 17.31
CA ASN A 85 2.49 0.91 17.77
C ASN A 85 1.27 0.01 17.49
N VAL A 86 1.44 -1.31 17.63
CA VAL A 86 0.37 -2.27 17.34
C VAL A 86 -0.60 -2.30 18.51
N SER A 87 -1.87 -2.03 18.24
CA SER A 87 -2.94 -2.10 19.24
C SER A 87 -4.12 -2.90 18.72
N LEU A 88 -4.75 -3.69 19.60
CA LEU A 88 -5.88 -4.55 19.28
C LEU A 88 -7.14 -4.15 20.05
N ALA A 89 -8.25 -4.01 19.34
CA ALA A 89 -9.58 -3.77 19.91
C ALA A 89 -10.57 -4.82 19.42
N ARG A 90 -11.59 -5.08 20.26
CA ARG A 90 -12.84 -5.70 19.82
C ARG A 90 -13.80 -4.57 19.42
N ILE A 91 -14.45 -4.71 18.28
CA ILE A 91 -15.42 -3.74 17.74
C ILE A 91 -16.77 -4.43 17.54
N ASP A 92 -17.84 -3.64 17.54
CA ASP A 92 -19.20 -4.16 17.41
C ASP A 92 -19.68 -4.19 15.95
N ASP A 93 -19.12 -3.31 15.12
CA ASP A 93 -19.46 -3.15 13.70
C ASP A 93 -18.16 -3.09 12.88
N PHE A 94 -18.09 -3.89 11.80
CA PHE A 94 -16.96 -3.87 10.87
C PHE A 94 -16.70 -2.49 10.26
N GLN A 95 -17.75 -1.67 10.10
CA GLN A 95 -17.65 -0.31 9.56
C GLN A 95 -17.17 0.72 10.59
N GLN A 96 -17.01 0.35 11.86
CA GLN A 96 -16.57 1.25 12.93
C GLN A 96 -15.17 1.81 12.64
N GLN A 97 -15.06 3.13 12.49
CA GLN A 97 -13.79 3.79 12.16
C GLN A 97 -12.96 4.09 13.40
N GLU A 98 -13.61 4.54 14.46
CA GLU A 98 -12.95 4.93 15.71
C GLU A 98 -13.03 3.81 16.74
N PHE A 99 -11.88 3.39 17.25
CA PHE A 99 -11.76 2.39 18.30
C PHE A 99 -10.47 2.62 19.08
N LYS A 100 -10.47 2.18 20.35
CA LYS A 100 -9.30 2.23 21.22
C LYS A 100 -8.83 0.81 21.51
N GLY A 101 -7.62 0.50 21.08
CA GLY A 101 -7.00 -0.80 21.30
C GLY A 101 -6.25 -0.88 22.63
N THR A 102 -5.88 -2.12 22.96
CA THR A 102 -4.85 -2.44 23.95
C THR A 102 -3.53 -2.60 23.19
N GLU A 103 -2.49 -1.91 23.65
CA GLU A 103 -1.14 -1.96 23.06
C GLU A 103 -0.53 -3.37 23.17
N LEU A 104 0.18 -3.77 22.13
CA LEU A 104 0.87 -5.04 22.00
C LEU A 104 2.38 -4.79 21.80
N PRO A 105 3.14 -4.51 22.87
CA PRO A 105 4.54 -4.08 22.78
C PRO A 105 5.50 -5.17 22.25
N SER A 106 5.05 -6.42 22.19
CA SER A 106 5.78 -7.54 21.56
C SER A 106 6.02 -7.34 20.06
N PHE A 107 5.24 -6.47 19.41
CA PHE A 107 5.40 -6.14 18.00
C PHE A 107 6.40 -5.01 17.78
N ASP A 108 6.74 -4.23 18.82
CA ASP A 108 7.71 -3.14 18.67
C ASP A 108 9.10 -3.73 18.41
N GLY A 109 9.65 -3.44 17.23
CA GLY A 109 10.93 -4.00 16.78
C GLY A 109 10.81 -5.37 16.11
N PHE A 110 9.59 -5.91 15.95
CA PHE A 110 9.35 -7.07 15.10
C PHE A 110 9.58 -6.68 13.64
N SER A 111 10.60 -7.30 13.03
CA SER A 111 11.03 -7.02 11.67
C SER A 111 11.45 -8.28 10.93
N TYR A 112 11.35 -8.26 9.60
CA TYR A 112 11.57 -9.39 8.71
C TYR A 112 11.92 -8.92 7.31
N ARG A 113 12.51 -9.79 6.48
CA ARG A 113 12.69 -9.50 5.04
C ARG A 113 11.34 -9.45 4.34
N ALA A 114 11.06 -8.34 3.65
CA ALA A 114 9.77 -8.12 2.99
C ALA A 114 9.51 -9.12 1.84
N MET A 115 10.55 -9.57 1.13
CA MET A 115 10.46 -10.47 -0.04
C MET A 115 10.96 -11.88 0.27
N ASP A 116 10.55 -12.45 1.39
CA ASP A 116 10.90 -13.81 1.83
C ASP A 116 9.63 -14.63 2.08
N THR A 117 9.75 -15.96 2.03
CA THR A 117 8.69 -16.93 2.35
C THR A 117 8.82 -17.52 3.76
N ALA A 118 9.87 -17.14 4.52
CA ALA A 118 10.09 -17.62 5.88
C ALA A 118 8.87 -17.43 6.79
N PHE A 119 8.05 -16.40 6.56
CA PHE A 119 6.80 -16.11 7.29
C PHE A 119 5.74 -17.21 7.16
N LEU A 120 5.84 -18.12 6.19
CA LEU A 120 4.93 -19.26 6.06
C LEU A 120 5.19 -20.35 7.10
N SER A 121 6.38 -20.34 7.72
CA SER A 121 6.80 -21.34 8.71
C SER A 121 6.37 -20.98 10.13
N GLU A 122 6.10 -22.00 10.96
CA GLU A 122 5.75 -21.78 12.37
C GLU A 122 6.88 -21.11 13.17
N GLY A 123 8.14 -21.48 12.89
CA GLY A 123 9.31 -21.01 13.63
C GLY A 123 9.59 -19.50 13.48
N PHE A 124 9.12 -18.89 12.39
CA PHE A 124 9.31 -17.46 12.11
C PHE A 124 8.76 -16.55 13.22
N TYR A 125 7.65 -16.95 13.85
CA TYR A 125 6.99 -16.17 14.90
C TYR A 125 7.44 -16.57 16.31
N GLY A 126 8.55 -17.29 16.45
CA GLY A 126 9.01 -17.83 17.74
C GLY A 126 9.22 -16.77 18.83
N ASN A 127 9.62 -15.55 18.44
CA ASN A 127 9.85 -14.42 19.35
C ASN A 127 8.57 -13.67 19.74
N ILE A 128 7.43 -13.97 19.10
CA ILE A 128 6.13 -13.41 19.45
C ILE A 128 5.45 -14.35 20.47
N PRO A 129 4.80 -13.82 21.52
CA PRO A 129 4.00 -14.62 22.46
C PRO A 129 2.98 -15.49 21.73
N ALA A 130 2.80 -16.74 22.18
CA ALA A 130 2.00 -17.74 21.48
C ALA A 130 0.58 -17.24 21.16
N GLU A 131 -0.03 -16.52 22.10
CA GLU A 131 -1.36 -15.93 22.01
C GLU A 131 -1.49 -14.79 20.97
N GLN A 132 -0.38 -14.27 20.45
CA GLN A 132 -0.34 -13.18 19.47
C GLN A 132 0.21 -13.62 18.10
N ARG A 133 0.65 -14.87 17.95
CA ARG A 133 1.28 -15.35 16.71
C ARG A 133 0.32 -15.34 15.53
N ASP A 134 -0.96 -15.63 15.74
CA ASP A 134 -1.96 -15.59 14.67
C ASP A 134 -2.19 -14.16 14.16
N LEU A 135 -2.18 -13.16 15.06
CA LEU A 135 -2.21 -11.76 14.64
C LEU A 135 -0.94 -11.38 13.87
N ALA A 136 0.23 -11.80 14.34
CA ALA A 136 1.48 -11.55 13.64
C ALA A 136 1.49 -12.19 12.24
N ARG A 137 0.91 -13.37 12.10
CA ARG A 137 0.73 -14.01 10.79
C ARG A 137 -0.12 -13.17 9.85
N TRP A 138 -1.28 -12.69 10.30
CA TRP A 138 -2.13 -11.82 9.48
C TRP A 138 -1.45 -10.52 9.07
N LEU A 139 -0.82 -9.81 10.01
CA LEU A 139 -0.12 -8.56 9.70
C LEU A 139 0.96 -8.77 8.64
N VAL A 140 1.82 -9.78 8.84
CA VAL A 140 2.91 -10.07 7.91
C VAL A 140 2.38 -10.53 6.55
N SER A 141 1.39 -11.43 6.53
CA SER A 141 0.84 -11.96 5.28
C SER A 141 0.20 -10.88 4.44
N ASP A 142 -0.58 -10.00 5.06
CA ASP A 142 -1.32 -8.95 4.35
C ASP A 142 -0.35 -7.91 3.79
N ALA A 143 0.67 -7.51 4.56
CA ALA A 143 1.69 -6.58 4.08
C ALA A 143 2.52 -7.16 2.93
N VAL A 144 3.01 -8.40 3.05
CA VAL A 144 3.79 -9.06 1.98
C VAL A 144 2.93 -9.25 0.74
N GLN A 145 1.67 -9.66 0.90
CA GLN A 145 0.75 -9.81 -0.24
C GLN A 145 0.49 -8.47 -0.91
N MET A 146 0.16 -7.41 -0.16
CA MET A 146 -0.15 -6.11 -0.73
C MET A 146 1.06 -5.49 -1.44
N GLN A 147 2.26 -5.57 -0.84
CA GLN A 147 3.49 -5.07 -1.45
C GLN A 147 3.86 -5.87 -2.71
N GLY A 148 3.93 -7.20 -2.58
CA GLY A 148 4.27 -8.05 -3.72
C GLY A 148 3.26 -7.95 -4.86
N LEU A 149 1.96 -7.80 -4.53
CA LEU A 149 0.92 -7.57 -5.53
C LEU A 149 1.09 -6.21 -6.20
N ALA A 150 1.34 -5.14 -5.42
CA ALA A 150 1.59 -3.81 -5.95
C ALA A 150 2.73 -3.84 -6.97
N ASP A 151 3.88 -4.39 -6.58
CA ASP A 151 5.08 -4.46 -7.42
C ASP A 151 4.83 -5.27 -8.70
N TYR A 152 4.10 -6.39 -8.60
CA TYR A 152 3.87 -7.27 -9.74
C TYR A 152 2.89 -6.67 -10.76
N VAL A 153 1.87 -5.94 -10.31
CA VAL A 153 0.77 -5.49 -11.18
C VAL A 153 0.89 -4.03 -11.60
N PHE A 154 1.82 -3.26 -11.02
CA PHE A 154 1.95 -1.83 -11.25
C PHE A 154 2.02 -1.48 -12.75
N ASP A 155 2.85 -2.21 -13.50
CA ASP A 155 3.03 -2.05 -14.96
C ASP A 155 1.78 -2.38 -15.78
N SER A 156 0.81 -3.06 -15.18
CA SER A 156 -0.46 -3.42 -15.82
C SER A 156 -1.60 -2.44 -15.50
N LEU A 157 -1.37 -1.46 -14.62
CA LEU A 157 -2.40 -0.49 -14.25
C LEU A 157 -2.60 0.55 -15.33
N THR A 158 -3.86 0.87 -15.61
CA THR A 158 -4.27 2.03 -16.41
C THR A 158 -4.98 3.02 -15.49
N TYR A 159 -4.72 4.31 -15.67
CA TYR A 159 -5.30 5.35 -14.82
C TYR A 159 -6.83 5.28 -14.84
N ASN A 160 -7.43 5.24 -13.64
CA ASN A 160 -8.88 5.19 -13.40
C ASN A 160 -9.62 3.97 -14.01
N ASP A 161 -8.90 2.92 -14.38
CA ASP A 161 -9.47 1.64 -14.80
C ASP A 161 -9.32 0.58 -13.70
N GLU A 162 -10.35 -0.25 -13.54
CA GLU A 162 -10.33 -1.37 -12.60
C GLU A 162 -9.43 -2.49 -13.15
N PHE A 163 -8.40 -2.85 -12.39
CA PHE A 163 -7.55 -3.99 -12.68
C PHE A 163 -7.87 -5.16 -11.75
N LEU A 164 -8.23 -6.29 -12.36
CA LEU A 164 -8.43 -7.57 -11.68
C LEU A 164 -7.23 -8.48 -11.98
N PRO A 165 -6.35 -8.72 -11.01
CA PRO A 165 -5.18 -9.57 -11.19
C PRO A 165 -5.62 -11.03 -11.39
N VAL A 166 -5.55 -11.51 -12.64
CA VAL A 166 -5.85 -12.92 -13.00
C VAL A 166 -5.03 -13.91 -12.16
N LEU A 167 -3.84 -13.52 -11.71
CA LEU A 167 -3.01 -14.35 -10.83
C LEU A 167 -3.67 -14.63 -9.47
N LEU A 168 -4.68 -13.86 -9.05
CA LEU A 168 -5.42 -14.14 -7.81
C LEU A 168 -6.66 -15.01 -8.06
N GLU A 169 -7.09 -15.18 -9.32
CA GLU A 169 -8.18 -16.09 -9.65
C GLU A 169 -7.77 -17.54 -9.28
N ASP A 170 -8.47 -18.11 -8.31
CA ASP A 170 -8.30 -19.48 -7.81
C ASP A 170 -6.93 -19.82 -7.20
N ASN A 171 -6.14 -18.82 -6.79
CA ASN A 171 -4.88 -19.06 -6.08
C ASN A 171 -5.06 -19.04 -4.56
N ASP A 172 -4.75 -20.18 -3.94
CA ASP A 172 -4.87 -20.38 -2.52
C ASP A 172 -3.50 -20.58 -1.87
N ILE A 173 -3.16 -19.74 -0.90
CA ILE A 173 -1.92 -19.86 -0.13
C ILE A 173 -2.20 -20.68 1.12
N ARG A 174 -1.34 -21.67 1.40
CA ARG A 174 -1.46 -22.52 2.58
C ARG A 174 -0.38 -22.17 3.60
N PHE A 175 -0.83 -21.81 4.79
CA PHE A 175 0.05 -21.69 5.95
C PHE A 175 0.23 -23.07 6.58
N GLU A 176 1.44 -23.34 7.06
CA GLU A 176 1.74 -24.60 7.75
C GLU A 176 0.86 -24.72 9.02
N ASN A 177 0.02 -25.76 9.06
CA ASN A 177 -0.86 -26.10 10.20
C ASN A 177 -1.81 -24.97 10.68
N TRP A 178 -2.22 -24.06 9.79
CA TRP A 178 -3.11 -22.95 10.17
C TRP A 178 -4.28 -22.82 9.19
N VAL A 179 -4.31 -21.74 8.39
CA VAL A 179 -5.41 -21.46 7.46
C VAL A 179 -4.99 -21.62 6.01
N LYS A 180 -6.00 -21.77 5.17
CA LYS A 180 -5.91 -21.59 3.73
C LYS A 180 -6.42 -20.18 3.42
N PHE A 181 -5.57 -19.36 2.83
CA PHE A 181 -5.91 -18.00 2.41
C PHE A 181 -6.32 -18.00 0.94
N SER A 182 -7.43 -17.33 0.63
CA SER A 182 -7.98 -17.19 -0.72
C SER A 182 -8.30 -15.72 -0.98
N SER A 183 -7.68 -15.11 -1.99
CA SER A 183 -8.01 -13.74 -2.44
C SER A 183 -8.82 -13.81 -3.73
N ARG A 184 -10.14 -13.58 -3.67
CA ARG A 184 -11.06 -13.79 -4.82
C ARG A 184 -11.67 -12.52 -5.39
N TYR A 185 -11.52 -11.39 -4.71
CA TYR A 185 -12.24 -10.14 -5.05
C TYR A 185 -11.34 -8.90 -4.98
N GLN A 186 -10.02 -9.09 -4.92
CA GLN A 186 -9.09 -7.98 -4.83
C GLN A 186 -8.99 -7.29 -6.19
N LYS A 187 -9.31 -6.00 -6.22
CA LYS A 187 -9.15 -5.13 -7.37
C LYS A 187 -8.24 -3.95 -7.04
N LEU A 188 -7.55 -3.46 -8.06
CA LEU A 188 -6.62 -2.34 -7.97
C LEU A 188 -7.04 -1.23 -8.91
N ILE A 189 -6.93 0.01 -8.45
CA ILE A 189 -7.21 1.19 -9.26
C ILE A 189 -6.07 2.19 -9.06
N TRP A 190 -5.39 2.57 -10.14
CA TRP A 190 -4.56 3.77 -10.11
C TRP A 190 -5.49 5.00 -10.10
N SER A 191 -5.68 5.55 -8.91
CA SER A 191 -6.74 6.52 -8.62
C SER A 191 -6.28 7.98 -8.66
N GLY A 192 -4.97 8.22 -8.64
CA GLY A 192 -4.44 9.58 -8.65
C GLY A 192 -2.93 9.65 -8.66
N ILE A 193 -2.43 10.87 -8.62
CA ILE A 193 -1.01 11.19 -8.51
C ILE A 193 -0.85 12.11 -7.33
N GLY A 194 0.13 11.81 -6.49
CA GLY A 194 0.50 12.57 -5.31
C GLY A 194 1.92 13.09 -5.41
N ARG A 195 2.36 13.73 -4.32
CA ARG A 195 3.75 14.11 -4.10
C ARG A 195 4.18 13.69 -2.71
N HIS A 196 5.32 13.01 -2.61
CA HIS A 196 5.93 12.61 -1.34
C HIS A 196 7.43 12.92 -1.40
N HIS A 197 7.97 13.64 -0.42
CA HIS A 197 9.37 14.11 -0.41
C HIS A 197 9.85 14.72 -1.75
N ASP A 198 9.02 15.59 -2.35
CA ASP A 198 9.26 16.21 -3.66
C ASP A 198 9.29 15.25 -4.87
N GLU A 199 9.07 13.96 -4.65
CA GLU A 199 8.88 12.96 -5.70
C GLU A 199 7.40 12.82 -6.09
N ILE A 200 7.16 12.56 -7.37
CA ILE A 200 5.82 12.31 -7.90
C ILE A 200 5.49 10.83 -7.73
N CYS A 201 4.36 10.53 -7.09
CA CYS A 201 3.97 9.16 -6.75
C CYS A 201 2.60 8.82 -7.37
N ALA A 202 2.43 7.58 -7.82
CA ALA A 202 1.11 7.05 -8.14
C ALA A 202 0.34 6.68 -6.86
N ILE A 203 -0.97 6.96 -6.82
CA ILE A 203 -1.87 6.56 -5.74
C ILE A 203 -2.66 5.34 -6.22
N VAL A 204 -2.27 4.16 -5.75
CA VAL A 204 -2.94 2.90 -6.06
C VAL A 204 -3.89 2.54 -4.91
N LYS A 205 -5.17 2.39 -5.24
CA LYS A 205 -6.21 1.96 -4.31
C LYS A 205 -6.42 0.46 -4.45
N PHE A 206 -6.41 -0.24 -3.32
CA PHE A 206 -6.77 -1.65 -3.19
C PHE A 206 -8.18 -1.76 -2.62
N GLU A 207 -9.04 -2.55 -3.24
CA GLU A 207 -10.38 -2.89 -2.73
C GLU A 207 -10.54 -4.41 -2.73
N SER A 208 -11.07 -4.98 -1.64
CA SER A 208 -11.30 -6.42 -1.46
C SER A 208 -12.63 -6.69 -0.78
#